data_AF-A0A7C1H0A0-F1
#
_entry.id   AF-A0A7C1H0A0-F1
#
_cell.length_a   1.000
_cell.length_b   1.000
_cell.length_c   1.000
_cell.angle_alpha   90.00
_cell.angle_beta   90.00
_cell.angle_gamma   90.00
#
_symmetry.space_group_name_H-M   'P 1'
#
loop_
_entity.id
_entity.type
_entity.pdbx_description
1 polymer ?
#
loop_
_entity_poly.entity_id
_entity_poly.type
_entity_poly.pdbx_seq_one_letter_code
_entity_poly.pdbx_strand_id
1 'polypeptide(L)'
;MAETYVRKISDEEAQGRYILIVKLGIDFFPKAGKPFKLKVANKEFETFIEGVDVWSMGPKKPKQSYRIDAKPFWELFPLNFGKKITFTKESDKLYSLA
;
A
#
# COMPACT_ATOMS: atom_id res chain seq x y z
N MET A 1 -11.00 16.92 -6.89
CA MET A 1 -11.14 15.71 -7.72
C MET A 1 -10.69 14.55 -6.85
N ALA A 2 -11.54 13.56 -6.59
CA ALA A 2 -11.17 12.42 -5.77
C ALA A 2 -10.24 11.52 -6.58
N GLU A 3 -8.97 11.48 -6.20
CA GLU A 3 -8.00 10.58 -6.81
C GLU A 3 -8.27 9.16 -6.27
N THR A 4 -8.40 8.18 -7.16
CA THR A 4 -8.59 6.77 -6.80
C THR A 4 -7.48 5.91 -7.40
N TYR A 5 -6.82 5.12 -6.57
CA TYR A 5 -5.79 4.17 -6.98
C TYR A 5 -6.28 2.74 -6.76
N VAL A 6 -6.45 2.01 -7.86
CA VAL A 6 -7.06 0.68 -7.88
C VAL A 6 -6.03 -0.36 -8.29
N ARG A 7 -5.93 -1.46 -7.55
CA ARG A 7 -5.02 -2.56 -7.89
C ARG A 7 -5.52 -3.91 -7.42
N LYS A 8 -4.88 -4.96 -7.94
CA LYS A 8 -5.12 -6.34 -7.55
C LYS A 8 -4.00 -6.81 -6.63
N ILE A 9 -4.35 -7.51 -5.55
CA ILE A 9 -3.40 -8.10 -4.62
C ILE A 9 -2.78 -9.36 -5.24
N SER A 10 -1.45 -9.41 -5.21
CA SER A 10 -0.65 -10.56 -5.65
C SER A 10 -0.55 -11.60 -4.53
N ASP A 11 -0.13 -12.82 -4.87
CA ASP A 11 -0.08 -13.92 -3.90
C ASP A 11 0.93 -13.63 -2.77
N GLU A 12 2.08 -13.05 -3.15
CA GLU A 12 3.13 -12.64 -2.22
C GLU A 12 2.64 -11.63 -1.16
N GLU A 13 1.75 -10.73 -1.56
CA GLU A 13 1.19 -9.68 -0.70
C GLU A 13 0.15 -10.25 0.27
N ALA A 14 -0.66 -11.19 -0.22
CA ALA A 14 -1.63 -11.92 0.59
C ALA A 14 -0.92 -12.74 1.67
N GLN A 15 0.16 -13.44 1.31
CA GLN A 15 0.93 -14.23 2.26
C GLN A 15 1.75 -13.35 3.21
N GLY A 16 2.37 -12.30 2.68
CA GLY A 16 3.25 -11.39 3.43
C GLY A 16 2.52 -10.38 4.31
N ARG A 17 1.19 -10.22 4.15
CA ARG A 17 0.36 -9.23 4.86
C ARG A 17 0.86 -7.80 4.66
N TYR A 18 1.22 -7.46 3.44
CA TYR A 18 1.60 -6.11 3.04
C TYR A 18 1.02 -5.79 1.66
N ILE A 19 0.94 -4.50 1.34
CA ILE A 19 0.44 -4.01 0.05
C ILE A 19 1.62 -3.34 -0.67
N LEU A 20 2.06 -3.91 -1.78
CA LEU A 20 3.15 -3.38 -2.60
C LEU A 20 2.65 -2.20 -3.45
N ILE A 21 3.22 -1.02 -3.24
CA ILE A 21 2.93 0.19 -4.01
C ILE A 21 3.87 0.22 -5.22
N VAL A 22 3.30 0.15 -6.42
CA VAL A 22 4.06 0.32 -7.66
C VAL A 22 4.50 1.78 -7.82
N LYS A 23 5.55 2.03 -8.60
CA LYS A 23 6.07 3.40 -8.83
C LYS A 23 5.01 4.40 -9.29
N LEU A 24 4.02 3.98 -10.09
CA LEU A 24 2.94 4.87 -10.52
C LEU A 24 1.98 5.25 -9.38
N GLY A 25 1.88 4.40 -8.36
CA GLY A 25 1.06 4.65 -7.18
C GLY A 25 1.78 5.47 -6.12
N ILE A 26 3.11 5.67 -6.17
CA ILE A 26 3.79 6.40 -5.09
C ILE A 26 3.45 7.88 -5.07
N ASP A 27 3.28 8.49 -6.24
CA ASP A 27 2.90 9.90 -6.37
C ASP A 27 1.49 10.18 -5.80
N PHE A 28 0.64 9.14 -5.69
CA PHE A 28 -0.69 9.23 -5.09
C PHE A 28 -0.65 9.34 -3.56
N PHE A 29 0.35 8.73 -2.93
CA PHE A 29 0.50 8.69 -1.48
C PHE A 29 1.47 9.76 -0.98
N PRO A 30 1.51 10.01 0.34
CA PRO A 30 2.56 10.82 0.93
C PRO A 30 3.94 10.19 0.70
N LYS A 31 4.98 11.02 0.71
CA LYS A 31 6.37 10.56 0.57
C LYS A 31 6.67 9.38 1.53
N ALA A 32 7.41 8.40 1.02
CA ALA A 32 7.88 7.27 1.83
C ALA A 32 8.50 7.73 3.16
N GLY A 33 8.17 7.04 4.24
CA GLY A 33 8.55 7.38 5.61
C GLY A 33 7.67 8.42 6.30
N LYS A 34 6.72 9.07 5.61
CA LYS A 34 5.76 9.97 6.28
C LYS A 34 4.51 9.20 6.73
N PRO A 35 4.10 9.32 8.01
CA PRO A 35 2.86 8.72 8.48
C PRO A 35 1.64 9.41 7.89
N PHE A 36 0.60 8.62 7.64
CA PHE A 36 -0.71 9.03 7.18
C PHE A 36 -1.78 8.10 7.75
N LYS A 37 -3.04 8.56 7.70
CA LYS A 37 -4.19 7.79 8.15
C LYS A 37 -4.76 6.99 7.01
N LEU A 38 -4.91 5.69 7.22
CA LEU A 38 -5.61 4.76 6.34
C LEU A 38 -6.87 4.27 7.02
N LYS A 39 -8.03 4.58 6.46
CA LYS A 39 -9.33 4.12 6.92
C LYS A 39 -9.66 2.79 6.25
N VAL A 40 -9.80 1.74 7.05
CA VAL A 40 -10.10 0.37 6.62
C VAL A 40 -11.31 -0.12 7.41
N ALA A 41 -12.36 -0.60 6.73
CA ALA A 41 -13.57 -1.12 7.36
C ALA A 41 -14.13 -0.21 8.48
N ASN A 42 -14.17 1.11 8.20
CA ASN A 42 -14.63 2.16 9.11
C ASN A 42 -13.76 2.38 10.38
N LYS A 43 -12.55 1.82 10.44
CA LYS A 43 -11.53 2.13 11.44
C LYS A 43 -10.35 2.85 10.81
N GLU A 44 -9.74 3.77 11.53
CA GLU A 44 -8.56 4.50 11.08
C GLU A 44 -7.28 3.85 11.64
N PHE A 45 -6.29 3.67 10.79
CA PHE A 45 -4.97 3.16 11.12
C PHE A 45 -3.92 4.18 10.73
N GLU A 46 -2.98 4.46 11.62
CA GLU A 46 -1.78 5.20 11.24
C GLU A 46 -0.80 4.24 10.56
N THR A 47 -0.40 4.57 9.34
CA THR A 47 0.52 3.78 8.54
C THR A 47 1.43 4.70 7.72
N PHE A 48 2.45 4.14 7.08
CA PHE A 48 3.38 4.86 6.23
C PHE A 48 3.84 3.97 5.10
N ILE A 49 4.36 4.60 4.04
CA ILE A 49 5.01 3.86 2.97
C ILE A 49 6.43 3.50 3.40
N GLU A 50 6.72 2.22 3.47
CA GLU A 50 8.06 1.67 3.61
C GLU A 50 8.73 1.55 2.23
N GLY A 51 9.93 2.11 2.10
CA GLY A 51 10.81 1.80 0.97
C GLY A 51 11.66 0.58 1.30
N VAL A 52 11.60 -0.44 0.45
CA VAL A 52 12.40 -1.66 0.56
C VAL A 52 13.27 -1.79 -0.68
N ASP A 53 14.58 -1.84 -0.47
CA ASP A 53 15.53 -2.12 -1.53
C ASP A 53 15.50 -3.62 -1.87
N VAL A 54 14.96 -3.96 -3.04
CA VAL A 54 14.96 -5.33 -3.54
C VAL A 54 16.23 -5.53 -4.36
N TRP A 55 17.12 -6.38 -3.84
CA TRP A 55 18.32 -6.79 -4.55
C TRP A 55 17.95 -7.78 -5.65
N SER A 56 17.90 -7.32 -6.90
CA SER A 56 17.81 -8.22 -8.05
C SER A 56 19.22 -8.64 -8.46
N MET A 57 19.45 -9.92 -8.79
CA MET A 57 20.71 -10.46 -9.33
C MET A 57 21.01 -9.99 -10.77
N GLY A 58 20.70 -8.73 -11.11
CA GLY A 58 20.96 -8.14 -12.41
C GLY A 58 21.96 -6.98 -12.31
N PRO A 59 22.68 -6.63 -13.39
CA PRO A 59 23.68 -5.55 -13.41
C PRO A 59 23.06 -4.14 -13.24
N LYS A 60 21.73 -4.03 -13.25
CA LYS A 60 21.00 -2.79 -12.97
C LYS A 60 20.55 -2.80 -11.51
N LYS A 61 21.16 -1.88 -10.73
CA LYS A 61 20.84 -1.31 -9.39
C LYS A 61 19.63 -1.89 -8.65
N PRO A 62 19.67 -1.98 -7.30
CA PRO A 62 18.54 -2.45 -6.50
C PRO A 62 17.26 -1.72 -6.89
N LYS A 63 16.19 -2.48 -7.11
CA LYS A 63 14.86 -1.90 -7.39
C LYS A 63 14.29 -1.48 -6.05
N GLN A 64 14.11 -0.17 -5.87
CA GLN A 64 13.28 0.33 -4.79
C GLN A 64 11.84 -0.10 -5.03
N SER A 65 11.34 -0.93 -4.13
CA SER A 65 9.93 -1.28 -4.01
C SER A 65 9.35 -0.53 -2.83
N TYR A 66 8.09 -0.17 -2.91
CA TYR A 66 7.40 0.51 -1.83
C TYR A 66 6.30 -0.40 -1.33
N ARG A 67 6.03 -0.39 -0.02
CA ARG A 67 4.97 -1.20 0.56
C ARG A 67 4.29 -0.50 1.73
N ILE A 68 3.08 -0.93 2.04
CA ILE A 68 2.31 -0.55 3.23
C ILE A 68 2.13 -1.83 4.05
N ASP A 69 2.48 -1.80 5.34
CA ASP A 69 2.21 -2.93 6.23
C ASP A 69 0.70 -3.05 6.47
N ALA A 70 0.16 -4.23 6.19
CA ALA A 70 -1.26 -4.52 6.33
C ALA A 70 -1.58 -5.40 7.54
N LYS A 71 -0.57 -5.80 8.33
CA LYS A 71 -0.79 -6.56 9.57
C LYS A 71 -1.74 -5.87 10.54
N PRO A 72 -1.69 -4.53 10.79
CA PRO A 72 -2.55 -3.90 11.79
C PRO A 72 -4.04 -3.93 11.44
N PHE A 73 -4.39 -4.09 10.16
CA PHE A 73 -5.78 -4.14 9.70
C PHE A 73 -6.14 -5.45 8.98
N TRP A 74 -5.24 -6.44 8.99
CA TRP A 74 -5.43 -7.72 8.31
C TRP A 74 -6.70 -8.45 8.77
N GLU A 75 -6.97 -8.45 10.07
CA GLU A 75 -8.14 -9.11 10.64
C GLU A 75 -9.46 -8.45 10.22
N LEU A 76 -9.43 -7.15 9.96
CA LEU A 76 -10.61 -6.38 9.53
C LEU A 76 -10.78 -6.40 8.02
N PHE A 77 -9.68 -6.51 7.28
CA PHE A 77 -9.66 -6.52 5.84
C PHE A 77 -8.61 -7.51 5.32
N PRO A 78 -8.95 -8.81 5.23
CA PRO A 78 -8.03 -9.80 4.72
C PRO A 78 -7.73 -9.52 3.24
N LEU A 79 -6.45 -9.44 2.90
CA LEU A 79 -5.97 -9.24 1.54
C LEU A 79 -5.82 -10.61 0.88
N ASN A 80 -6.90 -11.12 0.31
CA ASN A 80 -6.85 -12.40 -0.41
C ASN A 80 -6.16 -12.22 -1.77
N PHE A 81 -5.49 -13.27 -2.24
CA PHE A 81 -4.96 -13.30 -3.60
C PHE A 81 -6.05 -12.94 -4.61
N GLY A 82 -5.71 -12.01 -5.50
CA GLY A 82 -6.61 -11.56 -6.55
C GLY A 82 -7.74 -10.65 -6.09
N LYS A 83 -7.83 -10.32 -4.79
CA LYS A 83 -8.73 -9.28 -4.30
C LYS A 83 -8.35 -7.95 -4.94
N LYS A 84 -9.35 -7.27 -5.48
CA LYS A 84 -9.20 -5.91 -6.00
C LYS A 84 -9.37 -4.95 -4.83
N ILE A 85 -8.39 -4.10 -4.62
CA ILE A 85 -8.41 -3.07 -3.58
C ILE A 85 -8.42 -1.69 -4.23
N THR A 86 -9.13 -0.77 -3.60
CA THR A 86 -9.26 0.62 -4.05
C THR A 86 -8.86 1.54 -2.93
N PHE A 87 -7.84 2.36 -3.18
CA PHE A 87 -7.48 3.47 -2.33
C PHE A 87 -8.14 4.73 -2.85
N THR A 88 -8.85 5.44 -1.98
CA THR A 88 -9.48 6.72 -2.29
C THR A 88 -8.85 7.77 -1.40
N LYS A 89 -8.36 8.86 -1.99
CA LYS A 89 -7.81 9.99 -1.24
C LYS A 89 -8.95 10.88 -0.76
N GLU A 90 -9.20 10.88 0.54
CA GLU A 90 -10.22 11.73 1.17
C GLU A 90 -9.64 13.10 1.56
N SER A 91 -8.36 13.16 1.93
CA SER A 91 -7.60 14.39 2.21
C SER A 91 -6.10 14.13 2.07
N ASP A 92 -5.24 15.16 2.17
CA ASP A 92 -3.78 15.02 2.01
C ASP A 92 -3.13 13.91 2.86
N LYS A 93 -3.71 13.62 4.03
CA LYS A 93 -3.21 12.63 5.00
C LYS A 93 -4.25 11.55 5.34
N LEU A 94 -5.39 11.51 4.67
CA LEU A 94 -6.46 10.54 4.93
C LEU A 94 -6.82 9.82 3.65
N TYR A 95 -6.64 8.49 3.69
CA TYR A 95 -6.92 7.59 2.58
C TYR A 95 -7.90 6.54 3.06
N SER A 96 -8.84 6.15 2.23
CA SER A 96 -9.79 5.07 2.51
C SER A 96 -9.46 3.85 1.64
N LEU A 97 -9.49 2.66 2.23
CA LEU A 97 -9.29 1.38 1.57
C LEU A 97 -10.63 0.61 1.50
N ALA A 98 -11.01 0.23 0.28
CA ALA A 98 -12.21 -0.56 -0.01
C ALA A 98 -11.88 -1.81 -0.85
#